data_AF-A0A8C3NWQ3-F1
#
_entry.id   AF-A0A8C3NWQ3-F1
#
_cell.length_a   1.000
_cell.length_b   1.000
_cell.length_c   1.000
_cell.angle_alpha   90.00
_cell.angle_beta   90.00
_cell.angle_gamma   90.00
#
_symmetry.space_group_name_H-M   'P 1'
#
loop_
_entity.id
_entity.type
_entity.pdbx_description
1 polymer ?
#
loop_
_entity_poly.entity_id
_entity_poly.type
_entity_poly.pdbx_seq_one_letter_code
_entity_poly.pdbx_strand_id
1 'polypeptide(L)' 'MGVFSLSLSGPIMSDKPDFAEIETFDKTKLKKTETREKNPLPTKESNTIMAESQNGLG' A
#
# COMPACT_ATOMS: atom_id res chain seq x y z
N MET A 1 19.77 -26.31 -50.37
CA MET A 1 18.72 -26.73 -49.43
C MET A 1 19.38 -27.14 -48.12
N GLY A 2 19.56 -26.18 -47.20
CA GLY A 2 20.08 -26.47 -45.86
C GLY A 2 19.09 -25.91 -44.85
N VAL A 3 18.50 -26.77 -44.03
CA VAL A 3 17.60 -26.36 -42.95
C VAL A 3 18.47 -25.90 -41.78
N PHE A 4 18.44 -24.60 -41.48
CA PHE A 4 19.03 -24.08 -40.26
C PHE A 4 18.00 -24.25 -39.15
N SER A 5 18.14 -25.30 -38.34
CA SER A 5 17.24 -25.54 -37.22
C SER A 5 17.64 -24.63 -36.06
N LEU A 6 16.94 -23.50 -35.91
CA LEU A 6 17.12 -22.58 -34.80
C LEU A 6 16.38 -23.13 -33.59
N SER A 7 17.10 -23.81 -32.69
CA SER A 7 16.54 -24.18 -31.38
C SER A 7 16.38 -22.91 -30.55
N LEU A 8 15.13 -22.46 -30.36
CA LEU A 8 14.80 -21.36 -29.47
C LEU A 8 14.76 -21.86 -28.03
N SER A 9 15.93 -21.97 -27.39
CA SER A 9 16.01 -22.12 -25.93
C SER A 9 15.96 -20.73 -25.27
N GLY A 10 14.78 -20.13 -25.27
CA GLY A 10 14.53 -18.94 -24.45
C GLY A 10 14.50 -19.30 -22.96
N PRO A 11 14.99 -18.44 -22.04
CA PRO A 11 14.84 -18.67 -20.60
C PRO A 11 13.35 -18.68 -20.25
N ILE A 12 12.90 -19.77 -19.62
CA ILE A 12 11.59 -19.83 -18.98
C ILE A 12 11.57 -18.86 -17.80
N MET A 13 11.20 -17.62 -18.03
CA MET A 13 10.76 -16.75 -16.94
C MET A 13 9.39 -17.27 -16.52
N SER A 14 9.38 -18.18 -15.55
CA SER A 14 8.16 -18.53 -14.82
C SER A 14 7.70 -17.26 -14.13
N ASP A 15 6.80 -16.51 -14.77
CA ASP A 15 6.24 -15.20 -14.35
C ASP A 15 5.49 -15.21 -13.01
N LYS A 16 5.65 -16.26 -12.19
CA LYS A 16 5.08 -16.30 -10.85
C LYS A 16 6.11 -15.80 -9.84
N PRO A 17 5.80 -14.73 -9.09
CA PRO A 17 6.66 -14.30 -8.00
C PRO A 17 6.77 -15.41 -6.96
N ASP A 18 7.96 -15.54 -6.37
CA ASP A 18 8.20 -16.46 -5.26
C ASP A 18 7.52 -15.91 -3.99
N PHE A 19 6.52 -16.63 -3.49
CA PHE A 19 5.77 -16.25 -2.30
C PHE A 19 6.46 -16.67 -1.00
N ALA A 20 7.50 -17.51 -1.06
CA ALA A 20 8.21 -17.99 0.12
C ALA A 20 8.89 -16.85 0.90
N GLU A 21 9.28 -15.78 0.21
CA GLU A 21 9.84 -14.59 0.85
C GLU A 21 8.79 -13.87 1.73
N ILE A 22 7.52 -13.86 1.34
CA ILE A 22 6.45 -13.21 2.11
C ILE A 22 6.21 -13.94 3.43
N GLU A 23 6.27 -15.28 3.44
CA GLU A 23 6.06 -16.10 4.63
C GLU A 23 7.18 -15.90 5.68
N THR A 24 8.42 -15.67 5.21
CA THR A 24 9.62 -15.62 6.06
C THR A 24 10.19 -14.22 6.26
N PHE A 25 9.54 -13.19 5.70
CA PHE A 25 10.04 -11.83 5.76
C PHE A 25 10.10 -11.29 7.20
N ASP A 26 11.29 -10.85 7.60
CA ASP A 26 11.52 -10.24 8.90
C ASP A 26 11.04 -8.78 8.93
N LYS A 27 9.99 -8.53 9.71
CA LYS A 27 9.39 -7.21 9.90
C LYS A 27 10.36 -6.17 10.48
N THR A 28 11.44 -6.58 11.14
CA THR A 28 12.44 -5.66 11.67
C THR A 28 13.25 -4.96 10.57
N LYS A 29 13.30 -5.53 9.36
CA LYS A 29 13.94 -4.94 8.17
C LYS A 29 13.13 -3.78 7.58
N LEU A 30 11.89 -3.55 8.03
CA LEU A 30 11.08 -2.41 7.60
C LEU A 30 11.63 -1.10 8.20
N LYS A 31 11.81 -0.10 7.34
CA LYS A 31 12.17 1.26 7.78
C LYS A 31 11.05 1.81 8.67
N LYS A 32 11.43 2.47 9.77
CA LYS A 32 10.47 3.20 10.59
C LYS A 32 9.98 4.42 9.82
N THR A 33 8.67 4.59 9.78
CA THR A 33 8.02 5.75 9.17
C THR A 33 6.98 6.30 10.13
N GLU A 34 6.94 7.62 10.29
CA GLU A 34 5.88 8.31 11.01
C GLU A 34 4.72 8.54 10.02
N THR A 35 3.54 8.00 10.32
CA THR A 35 2.33 8.23 9.53
C THR A 35 1.53 9.35 10.16
N ARG A 36 1.29 10.43 9.41
CA ARG A 36 0.41 11.54 9.85
C ARG A 36 -0.92 11.46 9.14
N GLU A 37 -1.97 11.16 9.91
CA GLU A 37 -3.34 11.23 9.43
C GLU A 37 -3.70 12.67 9.08
N LYS A 38 -4.02 12.91 7.80
CA LYS A 38 -4.28 14.26 7.29
C LYS A 38 -5.70 14.74 7.56
N ASN A 39 -6.61 13.85 7.90
CA ASN A 39 -8.01 14.19 8.11
C ASN A 39 -8.67 13.26 9.14
N PRO A 40 -8.31 13.40 10.43
CA PRO A 40 -9.03 12.70 11.48
C PRO A 40 -10.49 13.15 11.49
N LEU A 41 -11.41 12.19 11.62
CA LEU A 41 -12.82 12.52 11.79
C LEU A 41 -13.00 13.36 13.07
N PRO A 42 -13.85 14.39 13.04
CA PRO A 42 -14.12 15.17 14.23
C PRO A 42 -14.69 14.28 15.33
N THR A 43 -14.16 14.40 16.55
CA THR A 43 -14.68 13.72 17.73
C THR A 43 -16.02 14.32 18.14
N LYS A 44 -16.83 13.55 18.88
CA LYS A 44 -18.13 14.05 19.39
C LYS A 44 -17.98 15.37 20.16
N GLU A 45 -16.92 15.49 20.95
CA GLU A 45 -16.58 16.72 21.67
C GLU A 45 -16.33 17.88 20.72
N SER A 46 -15.55 17.68 19.64
CA SER A 46 -15.29 18.71 18.62
C SER A 46 -16.56 19.15 17.88
N ASN A 47 -17.52 18.25 17.66
CA ASN A 47 -18.80 18.60 17.05
C ASN A 47 -19.68 19.46 17.97
N THR A 48 -19.62 19.26 19.29
CA THR A 48 -20.37 20.06 20.26
C THR A 48 -19.88 21.52 20.29
N ILE A 49 -18.56 21.75 20.26
CA ILE A 49 -17.99 23.11 20.30
C ILE A 49 -18.30 23.91 19.03
N MET A 50 -18.49 23.25 17.88
CA MET A 50 -18.84 23.91 16.62
C MET A 50 -20.33 24.26 16.51
N ALA A 51 -21.21 23.55 17.21
CA ALA A 51 -22.65 23.79 17.20
C ALA A 51 -23.06 25.05 18.00
N GLU A 52 -22.28 25.41 19.03
CA GLU A 52 -22.60 26.55 19.90
C GLU A 52 -22.36 27.92 19.25
N SER A 53 -21.52 28.00 18.20
CA SER A 53 -21.26 29.26 17.46
C SER A 53 -22.31 29.58 16.38
N GLN A 54 -23.32 28.73 16.16
CA GLN A 54 -24.37 28.94 15.14
C GLN A 54 -25.76 29.26 15.74
N ASN A 55 -25.90 29.23 17.07
CA ASN A 55 -27.20 29.40 17.74
C ASN A 55 -27.47 30.79 18.32
N GLY A 56 -26.73 31.82 17.89
CA GLY A 56 -26.95 33.19 18.32
C GLY A 56 -26.68 34.19 17.21
N LEU A 57 -27.68 34.44 16.36
CA LEU A 57 -27.92 35.68 15.61
C LEU A 57 -29.28 35.55 14.90
N GLY A 58 -30.32 36.21 15.45
CA GLY A 58 -31.65 36.36 14.84
C GLY A 58 -32.77 35.67 15.58
#